data_AF-A0A662MVE8-F1
#
_entry.id   AF-A0A662MVE8-F1
#
_cell.length_a   1.000
_cell.length_b   1.000
_cell.length_c   1.000
_cell.angle_alpha   90.00
_cell.angle_beta   90.00
_cell.angle_gamma   90.00
#
_symmetry.space_group_name_H-M   'P 1'
#
loop_
_entity.id
_entity.type
_entity.pdbx_description
1 polymer ?
#
loop_
_entity_poly.entity_id
_entity_poly.type
_entity_poly.pdbx_seq_one_letter_code
_entity_poly.pdbx_strand_id
1 'polypeptide(L)'
;MEYRRLFLWLEGPDDERFFDWVIVPKLRTRYHSVKIIKYSQMKKEKLENFIKSIKSMGADYIFVKDINNAPCVTAKKQIICQQLRDIDQDRIAIVIREIESWYLAGLGQNESKKLKIPHFDSTEAITKEQFNCLIPPRFTSRIDFLSEILKRFSVEAAKIKNRSFRYFIEKYGCEAKSSADDN
;
A
#
# COMPACT_ATOMS: atom_id res chain seq x y z
N MET A 1 23.82 -12.65 -11.06
CA MET A 1 22.51 -12.01 -10.81
C MET A 1 22.76 -10.72 -10.05
N GLU A 2 22.29 -9.58 -10.54
CA GLU A 2 22.43 -8.32 -9.82
C GLU A 2 21.54 -8.31 -8.58
N TYR A 3 22.11 -7.99 -7.43
CA TYR A 3 21.40 -7.92 -6.16
C TYR A 3 20.49 -6.68 -6.13
N ARG A 4 19.20 -6.87 -6.46
CA ARG A 4 18.20 -5.79 -6.49
C ARG A 4 17.60 -5.53 -5.11
N ARG A 5 17.74 -4.30 -4.62
CA ARG A 5 17.17 -3.80 -3.37
C ARG A 5 16.04 -2.81 -3.65
N LEU A 6 14.96 -2.92 -2.90
CA LEU A 6 13.82 -2.01 -2.94
C LEU A 6 13.58 -1.37 -1.58
N PHE A 7 13.38 -0.06 -1.55
CA PHE A 7 12.94 0.69 -0.37
C PHE A 7 11.50 1.18 -0.54
N LEU A 8 10.60 0.78 0.36
CA LEU A 8 9.21 1.20 0.41
C LEU A 8 9.04 2.30 1.44
N TRP A 9 8.69 3.50 1.00
CA TRP A 9 8.46 4.65 1.87
C TRP A 9 6.98 4.78 2.16
N LEU A 10 6.62 4.66 3.44
CA LEU A 10 5.24 4.63 3.93
C LEU A 10 5.01 5.71 5.01
N GLU A 11 3.77 6.17 5.19
CA GLU A 11 3.46 7.22 6.16
C GLU A 11 3.46 6.68 7.58
N GLY A 12 2.67 5.63 7.83
CA GLY A 12 2.34 5.18 9.18
C GLY A 12 2.53 3.69 9.42
N PRO A 13 2.26 3.25 10.67
CA PRO A 13 2.31 1.84 11.07
C PRO A 13 1.23 0.98 10.39
N ASP A 14 0.06 1.56 10.08
CA ASP A 14 -1.03 0.84 9.42
C ASP A 14 -0.68 0.51 7.96
N ASP A 15 0.01 1.43 7.28
CA ASP A 15 0.59 1.20 5.95
C ASP A 15 1.66 0.11 6.02
N GLU A 16 2.61 0.24 6.95
CA GLU A 16 3.67 -0.76 7.14
C GLU A 16 3.09 -2.15 7.31
N ARG A 17 2.07 -2.30 8.15
CA ARG A 17 1.43 -3.60 8.36
C ARG A 17 0.79 -4.16 7.10
N PHE A 18 0.06 -3.32 6.35
CA PHE A 18 -0.57 -3.75 5.11
C PHE A 18 0.48 -4.20 4.09
N PHE A 19 1.51 -3.36 3.91
CA PHE A 19 2.56 -3.62 2.95
C PHE A 19 3.37 -4.84 3.34
N ASP A 20 3.75 -5.01 4.60
CA ASP A 20 4.51 -6.16 5.06
C ASP A 20 3.74 -7.47 4.89
N TRP A 21 2.43 -7.48 5.14
CA TRP A 21 1.60 -8.67 5.01
C TRP A 21 1.22 -9.01 3.56
N VAL A 22 0.84 -8.00 2.77
CA VAL A 22 0.23 -8.21 1.44
C VAL A 22 1.23 -7.98 0.32
N ILE A 23 2.01 -6.91 0.38
CA ILE A 23 2.79 -6.37 -0.75
C ILE A 23 4.23 -6.89 -0.76
N VAL A 24 4.91 -6.90 0.38
CA VAL A 24 6.30 -7.35 0.52
C VAL A 24 6.51 -8.79 0.06
N PRO A 25 5.66 -9.78 0.40
CA PRO A 25 5.82 -11.15 -0.09
C PRO A 25 5.82 -11.22 -1.62
N LYS A 26 5.01 -10.38 -2.27
CA LYS A 26 4.91 -10.30 -3.73
C LYS A 26 6.14 -9.63 -4.34
N LEU A 27 6.61 -8.53 -3.74
CA LEU A 27 7.80 -7.84 -4.22
C LEU A 27 9.08 -8.67 -4.05
N ARG A 28 9.16 -9.53 -3.03
CA ARG A 28 10.29 -10.46 -2.84
C ARG A 28 10.47 -11.48 -3.96
N THR A 29 9.46 -11.68 -4.82
CA THR A 29 9.62 -12.50 -6.03
C THR A 29 10.54 -11.85 -7.08
N ARG A 30 10.73 -10.53 -6.98
CA ARG A 30 11.45 -9.70 -7.97
C ARG A 30 12.65 -8.96 -7.39
N TYR A 31 12.65 -8.74 -6.07
CA TYR A 31 13.70 -8.06 -5.33
C TYR A 31 14.29 -8.98 -4.28
N HIS A 32 15.61 -8.97 -4.15
CA HIS A 32 16.33 -9.78 -3.17
C HIS A 32 16.16 -9.23 -1.74
N SER A 33 15.93 -7.93 -1.62
CA SER A 33 15.62 -7.27 -0.36
C SER A 33 14.60 -6.18 -0.56
N VAL A 34 13.58 -6.17 0.28
CA VAL A 34 12.56 -5.13 0.37
C VAL A 34 12.60 -4.59 1.79
N LYS A 35 12.86 -3.28 1.94
CA LYS A 35 12.92 -2.59 3.24
C LYS A 35 11.83 -1.53 3.31
N ILE A 36 11.03 -1.56 4.38
CA ILE A 36 10.06 -0.51 4.66
C ILE A 36 10.73 0.60 5.48
N ILE A 37 10.46 1.85 5.10
CA ILE A 37 10.89 3.04 5.82
C ILE A 37 9.67 3.93 6.08
N LYS A 38 9.34 4.15 7.36
CA LYS A 38 8.29 5.10 7.77
C LYS A 38 8.83 6.52 7.79
N TYR A 39 8.25 7.43 7.01
CA TYR A 39 8.76 8.80 6.92
C TYR A 39 7.98 9.84 7.72
N SER A 40 6.79 9.54 8.26
CA SER A 40 5.97 10.55 8.98
C SER A 40 6.70 11.20 10.16
N GLN A 41 7.60 10.47 10.82
CA GLN A 41 8.39 10.96 11.95
C GLN A 41 9.79 11.47 11.53
N MET A 42 10.10 11.48 10.23
CA MET A 42 11.41 11.91 9.73
C MET A 42 11.41 13.38 9.36
N LYS A 43 12.47 14.10 9.74
CA LYS A 43 12.73 15.44 9.21
C LYS A 43 12.90 15.38 7.70
N LYS A 44 12.36 16.38 6.99
CA LYS A 44 12.42 16.49 5.54
C LYS A 44 13.85 16.32 4.98
N GLU A 45 14.83 17.01 5.57
CA GLU A 45 16.23 16.91 5.15
C GLU A 45 16.79 15.48 5.24
N LYS A 46 16.41 14.75 6.30
CA LYS A 46 16.79 13.35 6.47
C LYS A 46 16.17 12.48 5.37
N LEU A 47 14.90 12.70 5.07
CA LEU A 47 14.21 12.01 3.98
C LEU A 47 14.90 12.25 2.62
N GLU A 48 15.19 13.52 2.29
CA GLU A 48 15.88 13.89 1.05
C GLU A 48 17.27 13.21 0.94
N ASN A 49 18.06 13.27 2.02
CA ASN A 49 19.39 12.63 2.07
C ASN A 49 19.32 11.11 1.90
N PHE A 50 18.29 10.47 2.45
CA PHE A 50 18.07 9.04 2.27
C PHE A 50 17.70 8.68 0.82
N ILE A 51 16.80 9.44 0.19
CA ILE A 51 16.43 9.23 -1.22
C ILE A 51 17.68 9.36 -2.10
N LYS A 52 18.48 10.40 -1.88
CA LYS A 52 19.77 10.60 -2.57
C LYS A 52 20.71 9.40 -2.38
N SER A 53 20.82 8.90 -1.16
CA SER A 53 21.68 7.73 -0.85
C SER A 53 21.20 6.46 -1.56
N ILE A 54 19.90 6.20 -1.58
CA ILE A 54 19.30 5.05 -2.29
C ILE A 54 19.64 5.10 -3.78
N LYS A 55 19.51 6.29 -4.39
CA LYS A 55 19.86 6.50 -5.80
C LYS A 55 21.34 6.24 -6.07
N SER A 56 22.24 6.80 -5.26
CA SER A 56 23.69 6.59 -5.39
C SER A 56 24.10 5.11 -5.24
N MET A 57 23.32 4.32 -4.50
CA MET A 57 23.54 2.88 -4.34
C MET A 57 23.00 2.03 -5.51
N GLY A 58 22.33 2.65 -6.49
CA GLY A 58 21.65 1.93 -7.57
C GLY A 58 20.46 1.08 -7.09
N ALA A 59 19.87 1.42 -5.94
CA ALA A 59 18.72 0.71 -5.39
C ALA A 59 17.40 1.35 -5.85
N ASP A 60 16.35 0.52 -5.95
CA ASP A 60 15.01 0.97 -6.30
C ASP A 60 14.28 1.50 -5.06
N TYR A 61 13.29 2.38 -5.27
CA TYR A 61 12.37 2.77 -4.22
C TYR A 61 10.96 3.01 -4.76
N ILE A 62 9.96 2.91 -3.88
CA ILE A 62 8.58 3.32 -4.13
C ILE A 62 8.17 4.24 -2.99
N PHE A 63 7.68 5.42 -3.34
CA PHE A 63 7.18 6.41 -2.40
C PHE A 63 5.66 6.40 -2.40
N VAL A 64 5.06 5.85 -1.34
CA VAL A 64 3.61 5.67 -1.25
C VAL A 64 3.02 6.84 -0.48
N LYS A 65 1.96 7.44 -1.03
CA LYS A 65 1.25 8.55 -0.39
C LYS A 65 -0.22 8.53 -0.73
N ASP A 66 -1.05 8.89 0.24
CA ASP A 66 -2.48 9.08 0.02
C ASP A 66 -2.76 10.32 -0.83
N ILE A 67 -3.76 10.24 -1.73
CA ILE A 67 -4.18 11.38 -2.55
C ILE A 67 -4.71 12.53 -1.67
N ASN A 68 -5.39 12.20 -0.56
CA ASN A 68 -6.09 13.15 0.30
C ASN A 68 -7.00 14.08 -0.52
N ASN A 69 -6.95 15.39 -0.30
CA ASN A 69 -7.77 16.39 -0.99
C ASN A 69 -7.18 16.87 -2.33
N ALA A 70 -6.17 16.22 -2.88
CA ALA A 70 -5.61 16.63 -4.17
C ALA A 70 -6.59 16.34 -5.31
N PRO A 71 -6.70 17.23 -6.31
CA PRO A 71 -7.73 17.12 -7.36
C PRO A 71 -7.49 15.91 -8.28
N CYS A 72 -6.25 15.48 -8.45
CA CYS A 72 -5.89 14.29 -9.21
C CYS A 72 -4.52 13.74 -8.80
N VAL A 73 -4.22 12.50 -9.22
CA VAL A 73 -2.94 11.82 -8.98
C VAL A 73 -1.77 12.64 -9.53
N THR A 74 -1.91 13.23 -10.72
CA THR A 74 -0.85 14.05 -11.36
C THR A 74 -0.53 15.28 -10.52
N ALA A 75 -1.54 16.02 -10.08
CA ALA A 75 -1.36 17.18 -9.22
C ALA A 75 -0.69 16.79 -7.90
N LYS A 76 -1.11 15.67 -7.29
CA LYS A 76 -0.48 15.18 -6.06
C LYS A 76 1.00 14.86 -6.25
N LYS A 77 1.35 14.20 -7.35
CA LYS A 77 2.75 13.90 -7.68
C LYS A 77 3.58 15.17 -7.88
N GLN A 78 3.04 16.16 -8.59
CA GLN A 78 3.71 17.46 -8.78
C GLN A 78 3.97 18.16 -7.45
N ILE A 79 2.99 18.19 -6.54
CA ILE A 79 3.15 18.76 -5.20
C ILE A 79 4.28 18.05 -4.44
N ILE A 80 4.34 16.72 -4.50
CA ILE A 80 5.39 15.93 -3.83
C ILE A 80 6.77 16.26 -4.44
N CYS A 81 6.89 16.32 -5.76
CA CYS A 81 8.13 16.67 -6.45
C CYS A 81 8.60 18.10 -6.15
N GLN A 82 7.69 19.05 -5.94
CA GLN A 82 8.03 20.41 -5.48
C GLN A 82 8.48 20.43 -4.02
N GLN A 83 7.91 19.56 -3.19
CA GLN A 83 8.20 19.50 -1.77
C GLN A 83 9.46 18.70 -1.42
N LEU A 84 9.84 17.71 -2.21
CA LEU A 84 10.98 16.83 -1.93
C LEU A 84 11.98 16.89 -3.07
N ARG A 85 13.22 17.29 -2.76
CA ARG A 85 14.31 17.23 -3.72
C ARG A 85 14.68 15.79 -4.05
N ASP A 86 15.18 15.58 -5.26
CA ASP A 86 15.67 14.31 -5.76
C ASP A 86 14.62 13.17 -5.79
N ILE A 87 13.31 13.46 -5.72
CA ILE A 87 12.29 12.42 -5.88
C ILE A 87 11.86 12.26 -7.34
N ASP A 88 11.94 11.04 -7.85
CA ASP A 88 11.46 10.67 -9.17
C ASP A 88 9.93 10.49 -9.17
N GLN A 89 9.25 11.23 -10.04
CA GLN A 89 7.79 11.19 -10.20
C GLN A 89 7.25 9.77 -10.50
N ASP A 90 8.02 8.97 -11.22
CA ASP A 90 7.62 7.60 -11.63
C ASP A 90 7.69 6.61 -10.47
N ARG A 91 8.50 6.92 -9.46
CA ARG A 91 8.66 6.16 -8.21
C ARG A 91 7.60 6.52 -7.17
N ILE A 92 6.76 7.53 -7.42
CA ILE A 92 5.63 7.87 -6.55
C ILE A 92 4.41 7.01 -6.89
N ALA A 93 3.91 6.30 -5.88
CA ALA A 93 2.66 5.57 -5.90
C ALA A 93 1.62 6.34 -5.08
N ILE A 94 0.51 6.71 -5.71
CA ILE A 94 -0.59 7.39 -5.02
C ILE A 94 -1.70 6.38 -4.72
N VAL A 95 -2.06 6.27 -3.45
CA VAL A 95 -3.23 5.51 -2.99
C VAL A 95 -4.45 6.42 -3.14
N ILE A 96 -5.51 5.95 -3.81
CA ILE A 96 -6.73 6.74 -3.98
C ILE A 96 -7.55 6.63 -2.69
N ARG A 97 -7.91 7.80 -2.14
CA ARG A 97 -8.35 8.03 -0.76
C ARG A 97 -7.30 7.66 0.27
N GLU A 98 -7.38 6.47 0.86
CA GLU A 98 -6.52 6.07 1.99
C GLU A 98 -6.34 4.55 2.04
N ILE A 99 -5.30 4.07 2.74
CA ILE A 99 -4.96 2.65 2.87
C ILE A 99 -6.10 1.78 3.45
N GLU A 100 -6.99 2.36 4.26
CA GLU A 100 -8.16 1.67 4.82
C GLU A 100 -9.09 1.11 3.75
N SER A 101 -9.19 1.81 2.61
CA SER A 101 -9.94 1.33 1.46
C SER A 101 -9.36 0.02 0.91
N TRP A 102 -8.04 -0.15 0.96
CA TRP A 102 -7.35 -1.36 0.51
C TRP A 102 -7.64 -2.52 1.46
N TYR A 103 -7.57 -2.30 2.79
CA TYR A 103 -7.92 -3.32 3.79
C TYR A 103 -9.30 -3.94 3.52
N LEU A 104 -10.32 -3.12 3.26
CA LEU A 104 -11.67 -3.64 2.94
C LEU A 104 -11.77 -4.26 1.55
N ALA A 105 -10.92 -3.84 0.61
CA ALA A 105 -10.97 -4.32 -0.77
C ALA A 105 -10.74 -5.84 -0.83
N GLY A 106 -9.89 -6.38 0.04
CA GLY A 106 -9.59 -7.81 0.07
C GLY A 106 -10.67 -8.70 0.67
N LEU A 107 -11.74 -8.14 1.22
CA LEU A 107 -12.81 -8.90 1.87
C LEU A 107 -13.94 -9.25 0.90
N GLY A 108 -14.12 -10.55 0.66
CA GLY A 108 -15.31 -11.08 -0.01
C GLY A 108 -16.54 -11.07 0.90
N GLN A 109 -17.72 -11.37 0.35
CA GLN A 109 -18.99 -11.35 1.09
C GLN A 109 -18.98 -12.25 2.33
N ASN A 110 -18.42 -13.46 2.21
CA ASN A 110 -18.34 -14.41 3.33
C ASN A 110 -17.42 -13.91 4.45
N GLU A 111 -16.29 -13.29 4.09
CA GLU A 111 -15.34 -12.76 5.08
C GLU A 111 -15.89 -11.51 5.78
N SER A 112 -16.59 -10.62 5.05
CA SER A 112 -17.35 -9.51 5.64
C SER A 112 -18.37 -10.00 6.67
N LYS A 113 -19.15 -11.06 6.34
CA LYS A 113 -20.11 -11.67 7.26
C LYS A 113 -19.44 -12.22 8.53
N LYS A 114 -18.34 -12.96 8.40
CA LYS A 114 -17.56 -13.48 9.54
C LYS A 114 -17.02 -12.33 10.41
N LEU A 115 -16.60 -11.24 9.76
CA LEU A 115 -16.13 -10.03 10.43
C LEU A 115 -17.25 -9.16 11.01
N LYS A 116 -18.53 -9.48 10.74
CA LYS A 116 -19.72 -8.71 11.16
C LYS A 116 -19.67 -7.25 10.67
N ILE A 117 -19.20 -7.05 9.44
CA ILE A 117 -19.17 -5.74 8.77
C ILE A 117 -19.97 -5.81 7.45
N PRO A 118 -20.44 -4.66 6.93
CA PRO A 118 -21.08 -4.61 5.62
C PRO A 118 -20.18 -5.14 4.52
N HIS A 119 -20.80 -5.74 3.50
CA HIS A 119 -20.12 -6.03 2.25
C HIS A 119 -20.11 -4.79 1.36
N PHE A 120 -19.03 -4.62 0.61
CA PHE A 120 -18.85 -3.51 -0.32
C PHE A 120 -18.45 -4.07 -1.68
N ASP A 121 -19.13 -3.66 -2.74
CA ASP A 121 -18.76 -3.99 -4.13
C ASP A 121 -17.59 -3.12 -4.63
N SER A 122 -17.45 -1.92 -4.05
CA SER A 122 -16.34 -0.99 -4.32
C SER A 122 -15.90 -0.32 -3.02
N THR A 123 -14.59 -0.18 -2.82
CA THR A 123 -14.02 0.50 -1.64
C THR A 123 -13.33 1.80 -1.98
N GLU A 124 -13.33 2.20 -3.25
CA GLU A 124 -12.76 3.45 -3.77
C GLU A 124 -13.19 4.66 -2.97
N ALA A 125 -14.41 4.60 -2.45
CA ALA A 125 -15.08 5.67 -1.74
C ALA A 125 -15.23 5.40 -0.23
N ILE A 126 -14.27 4.72 0.41
CA ILE A 126 -14.20 4.59 1.88
C ILE A 126 -13.13 5.52 2.46
N THR A 127 -13.47 6.28 3.53
CA THR A 127 -12.50 7.08 4.31
C THR A 127 -12.10 6.32 5.57
N LYS A 128 -11.06 6.80 6.24
CA LYS A 128 -10.57 6.33 7.53
C LYS A 128 -11.63 6.48 8.62
N GLU A 129 -12.39 7.57 8.62
CA GLU A 129 -13.50 7.77 9.57
C GLU A 129 -14.59 6.72 9.34
N GLN A 130 -15.01 6.54 8.09
CA GLN A 130 -16.00 5.52 7.72
C GLN A 130 -15.51 4.13 8.11
N PHE A 131 -14.24 3.81 7.80
CA PHE A 131 -13.61 2.55 8.19
C PHE A 131 -13.61 2.35 9.71
N ASN A 132 -13.28 3.39 10.48
CA ASN A 132 -13.27 3.34 11.94
C ASN A 132 -14.66 3.06 12.52
N CYS A 133 -15.72 3.62 11.92
CA CYS A 133 -17.09 3.33 12.31
C CYS A 133 -17.52 1.88 12.02
N LEU A 134 -16.83 1.17 11.12
CA LEU A 134 -17.13 -0.23 10.82
C LEU A 134 -16.59 -1.19 11.88
N ILE A 135 -15.63 -0.77 12.72
CA ILE A 135 -14.93 -1.64 13.67
C ILE A 135 -15.95 -2.19 14.68
N PRO A 136 -16.25 -3.50 14.66
CA PRO A 136 -17.24 -4.05 15.58
C PRO A 136 -16.74 -3.98 17.04
N PRO A 137 -17.64 -3.76 18.04
CA PRO A 137 -17.26 -3.63 19.45
C PRO A 137 -16.51 -4.82 20.06
N ARG A 138 -16.57 -6.00 19.43
CA ARG A 138 -15.85 -7.20 19.88
C ARG A 138 -14.34 -7.11 19.70
N PHE A 139 -13.85 -6.22 18.84
CA PHE A 139 -12.41 -6.04 18.64
C PHE A 139 -11.87 -5.13 19.73
N THR A 140 -10.81 -5.59 20.38
CA THR A 140 -10.20 -4.86 21.50
C THR A 140 -9.43 -3.63 21.05
N SER A 141 -9.04 -3.59 19.78
CA SER A 141 -8.36 -2.45 19.17
C SER A 141 -8.52 -2.43 17.65
N ARG A 142 -8.25 -1.28 17.03
CA ARG A 142 -8.11 -1.16 15.58
C ARG A 142 -7.04 -2.11 15.02
N ILE A 143 -5.95 -2.28 15.75
CA ILE A 143 -4.84 -3.18 15.42
C ILE A 143 -5.31 -4.64 15.31
N ASP A 144 -6.14 -5.07 16.25
CA ASP A 144 -6.74 -6.42 16.26
C ASP A 144 -7.63 -6.62 15.03
N PHE A 145 -8.51 -5.65 14.77
CA PHE A 145 -9.38 -5.68 13.58
C PHE A 145 -8.61 -5.72 12.26
N LEU A 146 -7.60 -4.87 12.08
CA LEU A 146 -6.74 -4.87 10.88
C LEU A 146 -6.05 -6.22 10.68
N SER A 147 -5.57 -6.85 11.77
CA SER A 147 -4.92 -8.15 11.69
C SER A 147 -5.90 -9.26 11.27
N GLU A 148 -7.14 -9.22 11.76
CA GLU A 148 -8.19 -10.16 11.35
C GLU A 148 -8.63 -9.97 9.89
N ILE A 149 -8.60 -8.73 9.37
CA ILE A 149 -8.79 -8.48 7.94
C ILE A 149 -7.67 -9.13 7.13
N LEU A 150 -6.41 -8.90 7.52
CA LEU A 150 -5.23 -9.39 6.77
C LEU A 150 -5.18 -10.92 6.67
N LYS A 151 -5.61 -11.63 7.72
CA LYS A 151 -5.73 -13.10 7.70
C LYS A 151 -6.71 -13.64 6.65
N ARG A 152 -7.65 -12.80 6.19
CA ARG A 152 -8.74 -13.15 5.26
C ARG A 152 -8.61 -12.43 3.92
N PHE A 153 -7.48 -11.77 3.70
CA PHE A 153 -7.31 -10.85 2.59
C PHE A 153 -7.13 -11.59 1.26
N SER A 154 -8.00 -11.30 0.29
CA SER A 154 -7.86 -11.76 -1.09
C SER A 154 -7.37 -10.65 -2.00
N VAL A 155 -6.21 -10.87 -2.62
CA VAL A 155 -5.61 -9.92 -3.58
C VAL A 155 -6.49 -9.77 -4.82
N GLU A 156 -7.08 -10.86 -5.31
CA GLU A 156 -7.96 -10.83 -6.49
C GLU A 156 -9.25 -10.05 -6.20
N ALA A 157 -9.84 -10.25 -5.02
CA ALA A 157 -10.98 -9.45 -4.59
C ALA A 157 -10.60 -7.96 -4.49
N ALA A 158 -9.41 -7.66 -3.94
CA ALA A 158 -8.93 -6.30 -3.81
C ALA A 158 -8.68 -5.62 -5.17
N LYS A 159 -8.11 -6.35 -6.15
CA LYS A 159 -7.96 -5.86 -7.53
C LYS A 159 -9.31 -5.49 -8.10
N ILE A 160 -10.34 -6.32 -7.93
CA ILE A 160 -11.69 -6.04 -8.45
C ILE A 160 -12.30 -4.79 -7.80
N LYS A 161 -12.24 -4.71 -6.47
CA LYS A 161 -12.97 -3.72 -5.67
C LYS A 161 -12.28 -2.36 -5.52
N ASN A 162 -10.98 -2.26 -5.80
CA ASN A 162 -10.22 -1.03 -5.67
C ASN A 162 -9.21 -0.86 -6.82
N ARG A 163 -9.45 0.15 -7.66
CA ARG A 163 -8.66 0.52 -8.83
C ARG A 163 -7.25 0.98 -8.44
N SER A 164 -7.09 1.69 -7.32
CA SER A 164 -5.75 2.12 -6.91
C SER A 164 -4.88 0.97 -6.41
N PHE A 165 -5.48 0.01 -5.70
CA PHE A 165 -4.82 -1.24 -5.35
C PHE A 165 -4.45 -2.03 -6.60
N ARG A 166 -5.39 -2.19 -7.54
CA ARG A 166 -5.13 -2.85 -8.83
C ARG A 166 -3.96 -2.21 -9.57
N TYR A 167 -4.01 -0.89 -9.74
CA TYR A 167 -2.94 -0.13 -10.39
C TYR A 167 -1.59 -0.36 -9.72
N PHE A 168 -1.55 -0.38 -8.38
CA PHE A 168 -0.32 -0.64 -7.64
C PHE A 168 0.23 -2.04 -7.94
N ILE A 169 -0.63 -3.07 -7.85
CA ILE A 169 -0.22 -4.46 -8.10
C ILE A 169 0.30 -4.63 -9.53
N GLU A 170 -0.43 -4.11 -10.52
CA GLU A 170 -0.09 -4.23 -11.94
C GLU A 170 1.19 -3.44 -12.28
N LYS A 171 1.28 -2.17 -11.85
CA LYS A 171 2.43 -1.31 -12.14
C LYS A 171 3.74 -1.88 -11.58
N TYR A 172 3.72 -2.39 -10.36
CA TYR A 172 4.92 -2.87 -9.69
C TYR A 172 5.13 -4.38 -9.87
N GLY A 173 4.30 -5.05 -10.67
CA GLY A 173 4.39 -6.47 -10.98
C GLY A 173 4.32 -7.33 -9.73
N CYS A 174 3.42 -6.99 -8.80
CA CYS A 174 3.16 -7.75 -7.58
C CYS A 174 2.21 -8.95 -7.83
N GLU A 175 2.12 -9.43 -9.06
CA GLU A 175 1.24 -10.54 -9.40
C GLU A 175 1.79 -11.83 -8.81
N ALA A 176 0.90 -12.70 -8.33
CA ALA A 176 1.32 -14.07 -8.09
C ALA A 176 1.61 -14.68 -9.46
N LYS A 177 2.74 -15.38 -9.62
CA LYS A 177 2.83 -16.35 -10.72
C LYS A 177 1.68 -17.32 -10.50
N SER A 178 0.69 -17.33 -11.41
CA SER A 178 -0.18 -18.48 -11.54
C SER A 178 0.73 -19.66 -11.85
N SER A 179 0.78 -20.65 -10.96
CA SER A 179 1.22 -21.99 -11.31
C SER A 179 0.17 -22.55 -12.29
N ALA A 180 0.31 -22.17 -13.54
CA ALA A 180 -0.40 -22.69 -14.70
C ALA A 180 0.59 -22.66 -15.87
N ASP A 181 1.76 -23.26 -15.62
CA ASP A 181 2.73 -23.72 -16.60
C ASP A 181 3.48 -24.87 -15.88
N ASP A 182 2.73 -25.94 -15.58
CA ASP A 182 3.27 -27.26 -15.27
C ASP A 182 2.27 -28.28 -15.83
N ASN A 183 2.65 -28.80 -17.02
CA ASN A 183 2.06 -29.86 -17.85
C ASN A 183 0.75 -29.60 -18.61
#